data_AF-A0A7V1BWQ2-F1
#
_entry.id   AF-A0A7V1BWQ2-F1
#
_cell.length_a   1.000
_cell.length_b   1.000
_cell.length_c   1.000
_cell.angle_alpha   90.00
_cell.angle_beta   90.00
_cell.angle_gamma   90.00
#
_symmetry.space_group_name_H-M   'P 1'
#
loop_
_entity.id
_entity.type
_entity.pdbx_description
1 polymer ?
#
loop_
_entity_poly.entity_id
_entity_poly.type
_entity_poly.pdbx_seq_one_letter_code
_entity_poly.pdbx_strand_id
1 'polypeptide(L)'
;MNSPKRGLGQAAVTALAGYAGSEGITHLEAAARADRIAAIRPAARKSLKAFQALITDLAAATASSPVAATIEAMLAGSGYLDMLKAERTIEAEGRIENLQELVGVAAEYDQRAVGGSLRGFLQEISLYTDVDKLAVEQEAVTLMTMHNAKGLEFPAVFIIGAEEGIFPHSRSLEEQNLEEERRLCYVAMTRARRRLYFTHATTRNLYGGRSYNMASRFIEEIPARLTRVEAEPGTRTVSGGHYGKPVTPVPDAGSAAGTFFHAGDNVVHAAFGEGVVTRVEPGGGVTVRFSRDGSERTLMVEYAPLKKV
;
A
#
# COMPACT_ATOMS: atom_id res chain seq x y z
N MET A 1 10.91 -21.58 5.09
CA MET A 1 11.06 -22.81 5.89
C MET A 1 9.91 -23.02 6.90
N ASN A 2 9.53 -22.02 7.71
CA ASN A 2 8.50 -22.18 8.76
C ASN A 2 7.09 -21.69 8.36
N SER A 3 6.80 -21.65 7.05
CA SER A 3 5.45 -21.41 6.51
C SER A 3 5.05 -22.62 5.65
N PRO A 4 4.04 -23.41 6.04
CA PRO A 4 3.31 -23.41 7.31
C PRO A 4 4.19 -23.65 8.55
N LYS A 5 3.64 -23.39 9.74
CA LYS A 5 4.36 -23.59 11.02
C LYS A 5 4.78 -25.05 11.16
N ARG A 6 6.09 -25.29 11.25
CA ARG A 6 6.73 -26.61 11.41
C ARG A 6 7.40 -26.79 12.78
N GLY A 7 7.15 -25.88 13.71
CA GLY A 7 7.80 -25.90 15.03
C GLY A 7 9.28 -25.51 15.00
N LEU A 8 9.72 -24.79 13.96
CA LEU A 8 11.08 -24.28 13.83
C LEU A 8 11.17 -22.88 14.44
N GLY A 9 11.76 -22.79 15.63
CA GLY A 9 12.03 -21.52 16.31
C GLY A 9 13.28 -20.82 15.77
N GLN A 10 13.40 -19.51 16.02
CA GLN A 10 14.51 -18.68 15.52
C GLN A 10 15.89 -19.24 15.91
N ALA A 11 16.05 -19.71 17.15
CA ALA A 11 17.31 -20.29 17.62
C ALA A 11 17.76 -21.51 16.80
N ALA A 12 16.81 -22.37 16.37
CA ALA A 12 17.13 -23.53 15.55
C ALA A 12 17.52 -23.11 14.12
N VAL A 13 16.85 -22.09 13.56
CA VAL A 13 17.18 -21.53 12.24
C VAL A 13 18.57 -20.89 12.26
N THR A 14 18.89 -20.11 13.30
CA THR A 14 20.22 -19.50 13.47
C THR A 14 21.31 -20.56 13.64
N ALA A 15 21.07 -21.59 14.46
CA ALA A 15 22.02 -22.68 14.64
C ALA A 15 22.26 -23.48 13.34
N LEU A 16 21.21 -23.70 12.55
CA LEU A 16 21.32 -24.32 11.23
C LEU A 16 22.16 -23.47 10.27
N ALA A 17 21.89 -22.17 10.19
CA ALA A 17 22.62 -21.25 9.32
C ALA A 17 24.11 -21.15 9.73
N GLY A 18 24.39 -21.12 11.03
CA GLY A 18 25.76 -21.13 11.55
C GLY A 18 26.52 -22.39 11.16
N TYR A 19 25.89 -23.57 11.29
CA TYR A 19 26.48 -24.84 10.87
C TYR A 19 26.68 -24.93 9.35
N ALA A 20 25.70 -24.48 8.57
CA ALA A 20 25.80 -24.42 7.11
C ALA A 20 26.98 -23.55 6.68
N GLY A 21 27.16 -22.38 7.31
CA GLY A 21 28.27 -21.47 7.07
C GLY A 21 29.62 -22.04 7.46
N SER A 22 29.74 -22.72 8.62
CA SER A 22 31.02 -23.29 9.07
C SER A 22 31.49 -24.47 8.22
N GLU A 23 30.56 -25.25 7.67
CA GLU A 23 30.85 -26.43 6.86
C GLU A 23 30.90 -26.13 5.36
N GLY A 24 30.53 -24.91 4.94
CA GLY A 24 30.46 -24.53 3.53
C GLY A 24 29.39 -25.29 2.73
N ILE A 25 28.28 -25.67 3.37
CA ILE A 25 27.19 -26.45 2.76
C ILE A 25 25.90 -25.64 2.69
N THR A 26 24.95 -26.09 1.87
CA THR A 26 23.62 -25.48 1.78
C THR A 26 22.80 -25.71 3.05
N HIS A 27 21.80 -24.86 3.29
CA HIS A 27 20.86 -25.03 4.39
C HIS A 27 20.09 -26.36 4.32
N LEU A 28 19.85 -26.89 3.11
CA LEU A 28 19.17 -28.17 2.91
C LEU A 28 20.06 -29.35 3.33
N GLU A 29 21.34 -29.32 2.97
CA GLU A 29 22.33 -30.32 3.41
C GLU A 29 22.57 -30.25 4.91
N ALA A 30 22.63 -29.04 5.48
CA ALA A 30 22.70 -28.83 6.92
C ALA A 30 21.47 -29.42 7.64
N ALA A 31 20.28 -29.31 7.05
CA ALA A 31 19.04 -29.87 7.62
C ALA A 31 19.06 -31.41 7.62
N ALA A 32 19.61 -32.05 6.58
CA ALA A 32 19.86 -33.49 6.58
C ALA A 32 20.84 -33.91 7.69
N ARG A 33 21.81 -33.06 8.00
CA ARG A 33 22.81 -33.26 9.06
C ARG A 33 22.40 -32.65 10.41
N ALA A 34 21.12 -32.36 10.65
CA ALA A 34 20.66 -31.75 11.89
C ALA A 34 21.16 -32.51 13.14
N ASP A 35 21.22 -33.86 13.06
CA ASP A 35 22.21 -34.80 13.65
C ASP A 35 23.36 -34.18 14.46
N ARG A 36 24.18 -33.40 13.77
CA ARG A 36 25.49 -32.96 14.23
C ARG A 36 25.45 -31.60 14.92
N ILE A 37 24.29 -30.94 14.93
CA ILE A 37 24.15 -29.59 15.47
C ILE A 37 23.65 -29.70 16.91
N ALA A 38 24.56 -29.61 17.88
CA ALA A 38 24.24 -29.77 19.30
C ALA A 38 23.22 -28.74 19.82
N ALA A 39 23.24 -27.52 19.26
CA ALA A 39 22.32 -26.44 19.63
C ALA A 39 20.85 -26.68 19.20
N ILE A 40 20.57 -27.68 18.35
CA ILE A 40 19.22 -27.97 17.85
C ILE A 40 18.55 -29.04 18.71
N ARG A 41 17.42 -28.68 19.31
CA ARG A 41 16.61 -29.59 20.14
C ARG A 41 15.98 -30.73 19.30
N PRO A 42 15.65 -31.89 19.91
CA PRO A 42 15.11 -33.06 19.19
C PRO A 42 13.88 -32.77 18.33
N ALA A 43 12.93 -31.96 18.82
CA ALA A 43 11.74 -31.59 18.05
C ALA A 43 12.08 -30.81 16.77
N ALA A 44 12.96 -29.80 16.87
CA ALA A 44 13.39 -29.01 15.72
C ALA A 44 14.21 -29.84 14.71
N ARG A 45 15.02 -30.79 15.20
CA ARG A 45 15.78 -31.75 14.38
C ARG A 45 14.84 -32.64 13.56
N LYS A 46 13.77 -33.15 14.17
CA LYS A 46 12.72 -33.90 13.45
C LYS A 46 12.07 -33.04 12.37
N SER A 47 11.69 -31.80 12.70
CA SER A 47 11.07 -30.88 11.74
C SER A 47 11.99 -30.50 10.58
N LEU A 48 13.29 -30.30 10.83
CA LEU A 48 14.29 -30.01 9.79
C LEU A 48 14.47 -31.19 8.84
N LYS A 49 14.57 -32.41 9.37
CA LYS A 49 14.63 -33.62 8.55
C LYS A 49 13.37 -33.83 7.73
N ALA A 50 12.19 -33.64 8.32
CA ALA A 50 10.93 -33.71 7.59
C ALA A 50 10.85 -32.67 6.47
N PHE A 51 11.31 -31.44 6.72
CA PHE A 51 11.39 -30.40 5.69
C PHE A 51 12.38 -30.76 4.58
N GLN A 52 13.54 -31.30 4.92
CA GLN A 52 14.53 -31.73 3.93
C GLN A 52 14.03 -32.89 3.06
N ALA A 53 13.39 -33.89 3.68
CA ALA A 53 12.74 -34.99 2.96
C ALA A 53 11.68 -34.45 1.99
N LEU A 54 10.76 -33.60 2.47
CA LEU A 54 9.74 -32.97 1.63
C LEU A 54 10.32 -32.30 0.38
N ILE A 55 11.36 -31.48 0.52
CA ILE A 55 11.97 -30.80 -0.63
C ILE A 55 12.64 -31.78 -1.59
N THR A 56 13.31 -32.80 -1.05
CA THR A 56 14.02 -33.80 -1.87
C THR A 56 13.02 -34.69 -2.62
N ASP A 57 11.97 -35.13 -1.95
CA ASP A 57 10.91 -35.97 -2.51
C ASP A 57 10.11 -35.22 -3.56
N LEU A 58 9.78 -33.94 -3.32
CA LEU A 58 9.14 -33.09 -4.33
C LEU A 58 10.03 -32.91 -5.55
N ALA A 59 11.31 -32.61 -5.38
CA ALA A 59 12.25 -32.43 -6.48
C ALA A 59 12.38 -33.71 -7.33
N ALA A 60 12.42 -34.88 -6.69
CA ALA A 60 12.48 -36.17 -7.38
C ALA A 60 11.15 -36.50 -8.09
N ALA A 61 10.02 -36.33 -7.42
CA ALA A 61 8.69 -36.67 -7.96
C ALA A 61 8.24 -35.77 -9.10
N THR A 62 8.81 -34.56 -9.21
CA THR A 62 8.41 -33.55 -10.20
C THR A 62 9.46 -33.30 -11.29
N ALA A 63 10.55 -34.08 -11.31
CA ALA A 63 11.68 -33.88 -12.21
C ALA A 63 11.30 -33.90 -13.71
N SER A 64 10.22 -34.60 -14.08
CA SER A 64 9.69 -34.67 -15.44
C SER A 64 8.20 -34.31 -15.52
N SER A 65 7.69 -33.67 -14.49
CA SER A 65 6.29 -33.23 -14.44
C SER A 65 6.15 -31.84 -15.09
N PRO A 66 4.97 -31.52 -15.64
CA PRO A 66 4.63 -30.15 -16.01
C PRO A 66 4.78 -29.19 -14.82
N VAL A 67 5.00 -27.91 -15.10
CA VAL A 67 5.18 -26.87 -14.09
C VAL A 67 3.95 -26.74 -13.21
N ALA A 68 2.75 -26.77 -13.78
CA ALA A 68 1.50 -26.70 -13.02
C ALA A 68 1.40 -27.83 -11.99
N ALA A 69 1.64 -29.08 -12.42
CA ALA A 69 1.64 -30.24 -11.55
C ALA A 69 2.72 -30.17 -10.45
N THR A 70 3.87 -29.56 -10.76
CA THR A 70 4.94 -29.32 -9.79
C THR A 70 4.51 -28.34 -8.69
N ILE A 71 3.85 -27.24 -9.08
CA ILE A 71 3.33 -26.24 -8.13
C ILE A 71 2.20 -26.84 -7.28
N GLU A 72 1.27 -27.57 -7.88
CA GLU A 72 0.20 -28.27 -7.16
C GLU A 72 0.75 -29.25 -6.12
N ALA A 73 1.70 -30.09 -6.52
CA ALA A 73 2.37 -31.04 -5.62
C ALA A 73 3.07 -30.32 -4.46
N MET A 74 3.73 -29.18 -4.72
CA MET A 74 4.35 -28.36 -3.68
C MET A 74 3.31 -27.76 -2.73
N LEU A 75 2.21 -27.20 -3.24
CA LEU A 75 1.16 -26.57 -2.45
C LEU A 75 0.46 -27.59 -1.53
N ALA A 76 0.19 -28.79 -2.04
CA ALA A 76 -0.38 -29.89 -1.27
C ALA A 76 0.64 -30.48 -0.29
N GLY A 77 1.81 -30.91 -0.76
CA GLY A 77 2.82 -31.60 0.06
C GLY A 77 3.41 -30.74 1.17
N SER A 78 3.44 -29.41 0.99
CA SER A 78 3.88 -28.48 2.04
C SER A 78 2.83 -28.22 3.13
N GLY A 79 1.57 -28.60 2.91
CA GLY A 79 0.44 -28.28 3.77
C GLY A 79 0.01 -26.81 3.70
N TYR A 80 0.47 -26.05 2.70
CA TYR A 80 0.18 -24.61 2.60
C TYR A 80 -1.30 -24.34 2.34
N LEU A 81 -1.92 -25.13 1.46
CA LEU A 81 -3.35 -25.03 1.20
C LEU A 81 -4.17 -25.39 2.44
N ASP A 82 -3.78 -26.41 3.18
CA ASP A 82 -4.49 -26.82 4.41
C ASP A 82 -4.38 -25.76 5.51
N MET A 83 -3.23 -25.10 5.62
CA MET A 83 -3.04 -23.97 6.53
C MET A 83 -4.02 -22.83 6.20
N LEU A 84 -4.15 -22.44 4.94
CA LEU A 84 -5.08 -21.38 4.52
C LEU A 84 -6.54 -21.80 4.74
N LYS A 85 -6.90 -23.02 4.37
CA LYS A 85 -8.26 -23.57 4.60
C LYS A 85 -8.63 -23.60 6.09
N ALA A 86 -7.66 -23.81 6.97
CA ALA A 86 -7.88 -23.81 8.41
C ALA A 86 -8.14 -22.40 8.99
N GLU A 87 -7.71 -21.33 8.32
CA GLU A 87 -7.93 -19.95 8.77
C GLU A 87 -9.41 -19.53 8.69
N ARG A 88 -10.19 -20.08 7.74
CA ARG A 88 -11.65 -19.83 7.58
C ARG A 88 -12.02 -18.34 7.51
N THR A 89 -11.19 -17.55 6.83
CA THR A 89 -11.44 -16.12 6.60
C THR A 89 -11.61 -15.83 5.11
N ILE A 90 -12.33 -14.75 4.78
CA ILE A 90 -12.47 -14.25 3.40
C ILE A 90 -11.10 -13.93 2.79
N GLU A 91 -10.17 -13.41 3.60
CA GLU A 91 -8.79 -13.15 3.16
C GLU A 91 -8.07 -14.44 2.76
N ALA A 92 -8.22 -15.51 3.56
CA ALA A 92 -7.62 -16.81 3.24
C ALA A 92 -8.23 -17.44 1.99
N GLU A 93 -9.54 -17.27 1.77
CA GLU A 93 -10.23 -17.67 0.53
C GLU A 93 -9.64 -16.96 -0.69
N GLY A 94 -9.52 -15.63 -0.65
CA GLY A 94 -8.89 -14.86 -1.74
C GLY A 94 -7.42 -15.25 -1.98
N ARG A 95 -6.67 -15.62 -0.93
CA ARG A 95 -5.31 -16.16 -1.09
C ARG A 95 -5.29 -17.53 -1.75
N ILE A 96 -6.28 -18.38 -1.50
CA ILE A 96 -6.42 -19.68 -2.17
C ILE A 96 -6.75 -19.47 -3.65
N GLU A 97 -7.65 -18.55 -3.97
CA GLU A 97 -7.99 -18.17 -5.35
C GLU A 97 -6.75 -17.69 -6.12
N ASN A 98 -5.95 -16.79 -5.53
CA ASN A 98 -4.70 -16.34 -6.14
C ASN A 98 -3.70 -17.49 -6.40
N LEU A 99 -3.64 -18.49 -5.51
CA LEU A 99 -2.79 -19.67 -5.71
C LEU A 99 -3.32 -20.57 -6.83
N GLN A 100 -4.64 -20.66 -7.01
CA GLN A 100 -5.25 -21.38 -8.12
C GLN A 100 -5.00 -20.66 -9.45
N GLU A 101 -5.04 -19.31 -9.47
CA GLU A 101 -4.66 -18.52 -10.63
C GLU A 101 -3.19 -18.76 -11.02
N LEU A 102 -2.28 -18.80 -10.04
CA LEU A 102 -0.87 -19.13 -10.30
C LEU A 102 -0.70 -20.50 -10.97
N VAL A 103 -1.48 -21.51 -10.56
CA VAL A 103 -1.49 -22.82 -11.20
C VAL A 103 -2.04 -22.73 -12.63
N GLY A 104 -3.07 -21.91 -12.87
CA GLY A 104 -3.59 -21.62 -14.20
C GLY A 104 -2.53 -21.02 -15.13
N VAL A 105 -1.81 -19.99 -14.68
CA VAL A 105 -0.71 -19.36 -15.43
C VAL A 105 0.40 -20.37 -15.73
N ALA A 106 0.71 -21.27 -14.79
CA ALA A 106 1.67 -22.34 -15.03
C ALA A 106 1.18 -23.36 -16.08
N ALA A 107 -0.11 -23.68 -16.09
CA ALA A 107 -0.70 -24.59 -17.08
C ALA A 107 -0.69 -23.98 -18.50
N GLU A 108 -0.93 -22.68 -18.62
CA GLU A 108 -0.78 -21.96 -19.89
C GLU A 108 0.67 -21.96 -20.39
N TYR A 109 1.64 -21.76 -19.48
CA TYR A 109 3.05 -21.90 -19.79
C TYR A 109 3.38 -23.32 -20.29
N ASP A 110 2.90 -24.36 -19.62
CA ASP A 110 3.12 -25.75 -20.01
C ASP A 110 2.57 -26.06 -21.42
N GLN A 111 1.43 -25.45 -21.80
CA GLN A 111 0.85 -25.60 -23.14
C GLN A 111 1.66 -24.86 -24.22
N ARG A 112 2.15 -23.66 -23.92
CA ARG A 112 2.89 -22.81 -24.87
C ARG A 112 4.34 -23.24 -25.03
N ALA A 113 5.02 -23.60 -23.94
CA ALA A 113 6.43 -23.94 -23.91
C ALA A 113 6.61 -25.47 -23.95
N VAL A 114 6.56 -26.05 -25.15
CA VAL A 114 6.82 -27.49 -25.34
C VAL A 114 8.24 -27.82 -24.87
N GLY A 115 8.36 -28.65 -23.83
CA GLY A 115 9.65 -28.95 -23.17
C GLY A 115 10.13 -27.87 -22.19
N GLY A 116 9.23 -26.97 -21.78
CA GLY A 116 9.47 -25.96 -20.76
C GLY A 116 9.85 -26.59 -19.42
N SER A 117 10.61 -25.84 -18.62
CA SER A 117 11.01 -26.24 -17.27
C SER A 117 10.50 -25.26 -16.23
N LEU A 118 10.41 -25.69 -14.97
CA LEU A 118 10.11 -24.81 -13.83
C LEU A 118 11.07 -23.61 -13.78
N ARG A 119 12.35 -23.81 -14.12
CA ARG A 119 13.32 -22.72 -14.20
C ARG A 119 12.95 -21.69 -15.28
N GLY A 120 12.53 -22.16 -16.45
CA GLY A 120 12.08 -21.29 -17.54
C GLY A 120 10.84 -20.49 -17.15
N PHE A 121 9.87 -21.13 -16.50
CA PHE A 121 8.69 -20.47 -15.97
C PHE A 121 9.03 -19.38 -14.95
N LEU A 122 9.93 -19.67 -13.99
CA LEU A 122 10.37 -18.68 -13.00
C LEU A 122 11.11 -17.51 -13.64
N GLN A 123 11.88 -17.74 -14.71
CA GLN A 123 12.49 -16.65 -15.49
C GLN A 123 11.42 -15.80 -16.18
N GLU A 124 10.42 -16.43 -16.80
CA GLU A 124 9.35 -15.72 -17.48
C GLU A 124 8.54 -14.86 -16.51
N ILE A 125 8.08 -15.42 -15.38
CA ILE A 125 7.35 -14.65 -14.35
C ILE A 125 8.21 -13.51 -13.78
N SER A 126 9.53 -13.69 -13.66
CA SER A 126 10.40 -12.61 -13.20
C SER A 126 10.54 -11.45 -14.19
N LEU A 127 10.25 -11.71 -15.47
CA LEU A 127 10.28 -10.72 -16.56
C LEU A 127 8.91 -10.11 -16.82
N TYR A 128 7.82 -10.74 -16.38
CA TYR A 128 6.47 -10.20 -16.46
C TYR A 128 6.38 -8.91 -15.64
N THR A 129 6.09 -7.80 -16.32
CA THR A 129 5.81 -6.52 -15.66
C THR A 129 4.30 -6.32 -15.52
N ASP A 130 3.87 -5.51 -14.54
CA ASP A 130 2.45 -5.15 -14.38
C ASP A 130 1.82 -4.55 -15.65
N VAL A 131 2.66 -4.02 -16.55
CA VAL A 131 2.28 -3.44 -17.84
C VAL A 131 1.77 -4.51 -18.82
N ASP A 132 2.33 -5.71 -18.79
CA ASP A 132 1.99 -6.77 -19.75
C ASP A 132 0.60 -7.38 -19.50
N LYS A 133 0.08 -7.28 -18.26
CA LYS A 133 -1.30 -7.67 -17.91
C LYS A 133 -2.37 -6.75 -18.54
N LEU A 134 -2.00 -5.53 -18.94
CA LEU A 134 -2.95 -4.56 -19.52
C LEU A 134 -3.34 -4.89 -20.96
N ALA A 135 -2.61 -5.78 -21.62
CA ALA A 135 -2.83 -6.15 -23.01
C ALA A 135 -3.92 -7.22 -23.20
N VAL A 136 -4.37 -7.88 -22.12
CA VAL A 136 -5.32 -9.00 -22.19
C VAL A 136 -6.74 -8.53 -21.81
N GLU A 137 -7.47 -8.11 -22.84
CA GLU A 137 -8.94 -8.07 -22.95
C GLU A 137 -9.76 -7.85 -21.66
N GLN A 138 -9.91 -6.61 -21.18
CA GLN A 138 -11.10 -6.19 -20.44
C GLN A 138 -11.41 -4.70 -20.70
N GLU A 139 -12.69 -4.36 -20.95
CA GLU A 139 -13.19 -2.98 -20.86
C GLU A 139 -13.17 -2.51 -19.40
N ALA A 140 -11.97 -2.29 -18.86
CA ALA A 140 -11.75 -1.98 -17.45
C ALA A 140 -11.02 -0.64 -17.27
N VAL A 141 -11.16 -0.06 -16.07
CA VAL A 141 -10.37 1.10 -15.67
C VAL A 141 -9.00 0.61 -15.22
N THR A 142 -7.96 1.13 -15.84
CA THR A 142 -6.58 0.80 -15.47
C THR A 142 -6.11 1.63 -14.28
N LEU A 143 -5.67 0.96 -13.21
CA LEU A 143 -4.97 1.58 -12.09
C LEU A 143 -3.50 1.19 -12.16
N MET A 144 -2.61 2.18 -12.08
CA MET A 144 -1.16 1.97 -12.06
C MET A 144 -0.46 3.12 -11.35
N THR A 145 0.81 2.93 -11.00
CA THR A 145 1.67 4.01 -10.52
C THR A 145 2.09 4.91 -11.68
N MET A 146 2.46 6.17 -11.40
CA MET A 146 2.91 7.10 -12.46
C MET A 146 4.16 6.61 -13.21
N HIS A 147 5.03 5.87 -12.52
CA HIS A 147 6.23 5.28 -13.12
C HIS A 147 5.88 4.25 -14.19
N ASN A 148 4.88 3.39 -13.93
CA ASN A 148 4.44 2.36 -14.86
C ASN A 148 3.67 2.92 -16.06
N ALA A 149 3.23 4.18 -15.99
CA ALA A 149 2.50 4.83 -17.09
C ALA A 149 3.42 5.28 -18.25
N LYS A 150 4.75 5.26 -18.07
CA LYS A 150 5.70 5.72 -19.08
C LYS A 150 5.57 4.91 -20.38
N GLY A 151 5.39 5.62 -21.50
CA GLY A 151 5.21 4.99 -22.82
C GLY A 151 3.78 4.57 -23.15
N LEU A 152 2.85 4.64 -22.20
CA LEU A 152 1.43 4.39 -22.41
C LEU A 152 0.66 5.70 -22.66
N GLU A 153 -0.51 5.62 -23.26
CA GLU A 153 -1.39 6.77 -23.47
C GLU A 153 -2.86 6.36 -23.37
N PHE A 154 -3.68 7.21 -22.76
CA PHE A 154 -5.08 6.92 -22.48
C PHE A 154 -5.98 8.08 -22.93
N PRO A 155 -7.24 7.80 -23.36
CA PRO A 155 -8.19 8.85 -23.69
C PRO A 155 -8.45 9.82 -22.52
N ALA A 156 -8.51 9.29 -21.30
CA ALA A 156 -8.67 10.05 -20.07
C ALA A 156 -7.70 9.54 -18.99
N VAL A 157 -7.09 10.45 -18.23
CA VAL A 157 -6.18 10.13 -17.12
C VAL A 157 -6.64 10.88 -15.87
N PHE A 158 -6.63 10.16 -14.74
CA PHE A 158 -6.90 10.71 -13.42
C PHE A 158 -5.63 10.62 -12.57
N ILE A 159 -5.02 11.76 -12.28
CA ILE A 159 -3.92 11.88 -11.32
C ILE A 159 -4.55 12.10 -9.95
N ILE A 160 -4.56 11.05 -9.14
CA ILE A 160 -5.19 11.05 -7.82
C ILE A 160 -4.15 11.27 -6.71
N GLY A 161 -4.60 11.82 -5.58
CA GLY A 161 -3.72 12.06 -4.44
C GLY A 161 -2.66 13.11 -4.73
N ALA A 162 -2.99 14.09 -5.58
CA ALA A 162 -2.13 15.24 -5.87
C ALA A 162 -2.13 16.18 -4.66
N GLU A 163 -1.40 15.77 -3.63
CA GLU A 163 -1.35 16.36 -2.29
C GLU A 163 0.11 16.55 -1.87
N GLU A 164 0.44 17.64 -1.19
CA GLU A 164 1.77 17.83 -0.62
C GLU A 164 2.12 16.70 0.36
N GLY A 165 3.32 16.13 0.20
CA GLY A 165 3.80 14.99 0.99
C GLY A 165 3.36 13.61 0.46
N ILE A 166 2.37 13.55 -0.43
CA ILE A 166 1.99 12.34 -1.18
C ILE A 166 2.54 12.42 -2.61
N PHE A 167 2.25 13.52 -3.29
CA PHE A 167 2.75 13.85 -4.62
C PHE A 167 2.87 15.38 -4.77
N PRO A 168 4.07 15.96 -4.61
CA PRO A 168 5.37 15.30 -4.49
C PRO A 168 5.53 14.50 -3.19
N HIS A 169 6.23 13.36 -3.27
CA HIS A 169 6.45 12.51 -2.11
C HIS A 169 7.34 13.20 -1.06
N SER A 170 7.01 13.05 0.22
CA SER A 170 7.70 13.72 1.35
C SER A 170 9.22 13.50 1.34
N ARG A 171 9.68 12.27 1.08
CA ARG A 171 11.12 11.96 0.96
C ARG A 171 11.81 12.79 -0.13
N SER A 172 11.17 12.97 -1.28
CA SER A 172 11.73 13.77 -2.38
C SER A 172 11.81 15.25 -2.03
N LEU A 173 10.92 15.75 -1.15
CA LEU A 173 10.99 17.11 -0.60
C LEU A 173 12.17 17.26 0.37
N GLU A 174 12.39 16.28 1.24
CA GLU A 174 13.50 16.25 2.22
C GLU A 174 14.87 16.18 1.52
N GLU A 175 14.97 15.34 0.48
CA GLU A 175 16.18 15.14 -0.32
C GLU A 175 16.41 16.23 -1.38
N GLN A 176 15.57 17.29 -1.41
CA GLN A 176 15.60 18.37 -2.40
C GLN A 176 15.53 17.89 -3.86
N ASN A 177 14.94 16.71 -4.10
CA ASN A 177 14.83 16.09 -5.42
C ASN A 177 13.46 16.38 -6.08
N LEU A 178 12.92 17.58 -5.84
CA LEU A 178 11.61 17.99 -6.35
C LEU A 178 11.54 17.99 -7.88
N GLU A 179 12.66 18.26 -8.56
CA GLU A 179 12.74 18.24 -10.01
C GLU A 179 12.39 16.87 -10.61
N GLU A 180 12.74 15.77 -9.93
CA GLU A 180 12.41 14.42 -10.41
C GLU A 180 10.91 14.13 -10.28
N GLU A 181 10.29 14.51 -9.16
CA GLU A 181 8.83 14.45 -8.98
C GLU A 181 8.11 15.32 -10.01
N ARG A 182 8.67 16.49 -10.37
CA ARG A 182 8.11 17.35 -11.41
C ARG A 182 8.19 16.69 -12.79
N ARG A 183 9.31 16.02 -13.12
CA ARG A 183 9.43 15.22 -14.35
C ARG A 183 8.40 14.09 -14.36
N LEU A 184 8.18 13.43 -13.24
CA LEU A 184 7.16 12.38 -13.10
C LEU A 184 5.76 12.94 -13.35
N CYS A 185 5.44 14.11 -12.78
CA CYS A 185 4.18 14.83 -13.04
C CYS A 185 4.00 15.11 -14.53
N TYR A 186 5.02 15.69 -15.17
CA TYR A 186 5.01 15.98 -16.60
C TYR A 186 4.76 14.72 -17.44
N VAL A 187 5.43 13.61 -17.13
CA VAL A 187 5.20 12.32 -17.81
C VAL A 187 3.76 11.86 -17.62
N ALA A 188 3.24 11.89 -16.40
CA ALA A 188 1.86 11.48 -16.09
C ALA A 188 0.82 12.34 -16.84
N MET A 189 1.00 13.67 -16.87
CA MET A 189 0.13 14.60 -17.59
C MET A 189 0.10 14.30 -19.09
N THR A 190 1.27 14.01 -19.68
CA THR A 190 1.38 13.72 -21.12
C THR A 190 0.86 12.33 -21.51
N ARG A 191 0.42 11.49 -20.56
CA ARG A 191 -0.26 10.22 -20.89
C ARG A 191 -1.72 10.45 -21.31
N ALA A 192 -2.29 11.63 -21.01
CA ALA A 192 -3.66 11.98 -21.35
C ALA A 192 -3.78 12.47 -22.79
N ARG A 193 -4.65 11.84 -23.60
CA ARG A 193 -4.93 12.27 -24.97
C ARG A 193 -6.03 13.32 -25.09
N ARG A 194 -7.08 13.22 -24.25
CA ARG A 194 -8.26 14.12 -24.34
C ARG A 194 -8.62 14.79 -23.03
N ARG A 195 -8.60 14.04 -21.92
CA ARG A 195 -9.04 14.54 -20.61
C ARG A 195 -8.01 14.22 -19.54
N LEU A 196 -7.66 15.22 -18.75
CA LEU A 196 -6.76 15.09 -17.61
C LEU A 196 -7.46 15.66 -16.38
N TYR A 197 -7.51 14.87 -15.31
CA TYR A 197 -8.10 15.26 -14.04
C TYR A 197 -7.06 15.15 -12.95
N PHE A 198 -6.99 16.15 -12.08
CA PHE A 198 -6.27 16.09 -10.81
C PHE A 198 -7.29 16.01 -9.68
N THR A 199 -7.02 15.16 -8.68
CA THR A 199 -7.81 15.12 -7.45
C THR A 199 -6.89 15.15 -6.23
N HIS A 200 -7.31 15.91 -5.22
CA HIS A 200 -6.68 15.95 -3.91
C HIS A 200 -7.76 15.77 -2.83
N ALA A 201 -7.38 15.19 -1.70
CA ALA A 201 -8.25 15.07 -0.53
C ALA A 201 -7.80 16.06 0.56
N THR A 202 -8.73 16.84 1.11
CA THR A 202 -8.47 17.71 2.27
C THR A 202 -8.12 16.91 3.53
N THR A 203 -8.55 15.65 3.59
CA THR A 203 -8.23 14.74 4.70
C THR A 203 -8.05 13.32 4.21
N ARG A 204 -6.98 12.67 4.64
CA ARG A 204 -6.62 11.30 4.23
C ARG A 204 -6.28 10.44 5.45
N ASN A 205 -6.76 9.20 5.45
CA ASN A 205 -6.27 8.18 6.37
C ASN A 205 -5.17 7.38 5.65
N LEU A 206 -3.94 7.45 6.16
CA LEU A 206 -2.80 6.73 5.60
C LEU A 206 -1.92 6.22 6.75
N TYR A 207 -1.45 4.96 6.65
CA TYR A 207 -0.62 4.31 7.67
C TYR A 207 -1.18 4.37 9.11
N GLY A 208 -2.51 4.29 9.25
CA GLY A 208 -3.19 4.33 10.56
C GLY A 208 -3.31 5.71 11.19
N GLY A 209 -2.79 6.76 10.55
CA GLY A 209 -2.95 8.16 10.94
C GLY A 209 -3.90 8.93 10.02
N ARG A 210 -4.57 9.94 10.56
CA ARG A 210 -5.35 10.92 9.78
C ARG A 210 -4.49 12.16 9.55
N SER A 211 -4.22 12.50 8.30
CA SER A 211 -3.46 13.69 7.92
C SER A 211 -4.34 14.67 7.14
N TYR A 212 -4.05 15.96 7.32
CA TYR A 212 -4.60 17.03 6.50
C TYR A 212 -3.52 17.44 5.53
N ASN A 213 -3.79 17.26 4.23
CA ASN A 213 -2.81 17.53 3.19
C ASN A 213 -3.28 18.71 2.34
N MET A 214 -2.36 19.62 2.04
CA MET A 214 -2.60 20.69 1.07
C MET A 214 -2.61 20.10 -0.35
N ALA A 215 -3.26 20.78 -1.28
CA ALA A 215 -3.16 20.45 -2.70
C ALA A 215 -1.69 20.50 -3.15
N SER A 216 -1.31 19.60 -4.06
CA SER A 216 0.04 19.56 -4.62
C SER A 216 0.40 20.88 -5.27
N ARG A 217 1.62 21.37 -5.01
CA ARG A 217 2.20 22.52 -5.71
C ARG A 217 2.20 22.38 -7.23
N PHE A 218 2.24 21.15 -7.75
CA PHE A 218 2.21 20.92 -9.20
C PHE A 218 0.89 21.37 -9.84
N ILE A 219 -0.20 21.44 -9.07
CA ILE A 219 -1.47 21.98 -9.57
C ILE A 219 -1.36 23.50 -9.73
N GLU A 220 -0.70 24.19 -8.78
CA GLU A 220 -0.50 25.65 -8.80
C GLU A 220 0.50 26.09 -9.88
N GLU A 221 1.45 25.22 -10.24
CA GLU A 221 2.38 25.45 -11.36
C GLU A 221 1.67 25.44 -12.73
N ILE A 222 0.47 24.85 -12.85
CA ILE A 222 -0.30 24.86 -14.09
C ILE A 222 -1.02 26.21 -14.24
N PRO A 223 -0.88 26.90 -15.38
CA PRO A 223 -1.53 28.19 -15.56
C PRO A 223 -3.05 28.11 -15.36
N ALA A 224 -3.61 28.98 -14.51
CA ALA A 224 -5.02 28.97 -14.12
C ALA A 224 -5.99 29.04 -15.33
N ARG A 225 -5.60 29.68 -16.43
CA ARG A 225 -6.38 29.71 -17.68
C ARG A 225 -6.60 28.33 -18.33
N LEU A 226 -5.79 27.34 -17.95
CA LEU A 226 -5.81 25.97 -18.46
C LEU A 226 -6.48 25.00 -17.48
N THR A 227 -6.86 25.47 -16.29
CA THR A 227 -7.49 24.64 -15.26
C THR A 227 -8.94 25.05 -15.05
N ARG A 228 -9.76 24.08 -14.67
CA ARG A 228 -11.15 24.29 -14.25
C ARG A 228 -11.38 23.50 -12.97
N VAL A 229 -11.88 24.17 -11.94
CA VAL A 229 -12.25 23.54 -10.67
C VAL A 229 -13.69 23.05 -10.78
N GLU A 230 -13.90 21.74 -10.67
CA GLU A 230 -15.24 21.12 -10.79
C GLU A 230 -15.91 20.88 -9.43
N ALA A 231 -15.19 20.96 -8.32
CA ALA A 231 -15.73 20.74 -6.98
C ALA A 231 -15.05 21.63 -5.94
N GLU A 232 -15.79 22.62 -5.44
CA GLU A 232 -15.43 23.36 -4.22
C GLU A 232 -15.74 22.47 -2.99
N PRO A 233 -14.85 22.35 -2.00
CA PRO A 233 -15.16 21.69 -0.75
C PRO A 233 -16.19 22.55 0.02
N GLY A 234 -17.49 22.29 -0.19
CA GLY A 234 -18.55 22.96 0.58
C GLY A 234 -19.96 22.97 -0.01
N THR A 235 -20.17 22.64 -1.28
CA THR A 235 -21.51 22.73 -1.91
C THR A 235 -21.90 21.44 -2.63
N ARG A 236 -22.24 20.41 -1.85
CA ARG A 236 -23.12 19.34 -2.34
C ARG A 236 -24.55 19.63 -1.91
N THR A 237 -25.27 20.38 -2.73
CA THR A 237 -26.74 20.37 -2.72
C THR A 237 -27.15 18.98 -3.22
N VAL A 238 -27.56 18.11 -2.30
CA VAL A 238 -28.10 16.79 -2.65
C VAL A 238 -29.49 17.00 -3.27
N SER A 239 -29.55 17.13 -4.59
CA SER A 239 -30.81 17.01 -5.33
C SER A 239 -31.22 15.54 -5.36
N GLY A 240 -32.44 15.27 -4.89
CA GLY A 240 -32.91 13.95 -4.49
C GLY A 240 -32.87 12.87 -5.56
N GLY A 241 -32.35 11.71 -5.15
CA GLY A 241 -32.56 10.41 -5.78
C GLY A 241 -33.04 9.45 -4.70
N HIS A 242 -34.28 8.97 -4.84
CA HIS A 242 -34.94 8.06 -3.91
C HIS A 242 -34.23 6.71 -3.87
N TYR A 243 -33.68 6.28 -2.74
CA TYR A 243 -33.62 4.86 -2.31
C TYR A 243 -33.20 4.79 -0.83
N GLY A 244 -33.97 4.05 -0.02
CA GLY A 244 -33.56 3.56 1.30
C GLY A 244 -33.90 4.47 2.49
N LYS A 245 -34.91 4.07 3.28
CA LYS A 245 -35.27 4.71 4.56
C LYS A 245 -34.05 4.75 5.51
N PRO A 246 -33.69 5.92 6.08
CA PRO A 246 -32.72 5.97 7.16
C PRO A 246 -33.36 5.55 8.49
N VAL A 247 -32.65 4.72 9.24
CA VAL A 247 -32.85 4.52 10.68
C VAL A 247 -32.52 5.84 11.37
N THR A 248 -33.43 6.36 12.18
CA THR A 248 -33.24 7.57 12.99
C THR A 248 -32.35 7.30 14.20
N PRO A 249 -31.31 8.12 14.43
CA PRO A 249 -30.86 8.44 15.78
C PRO A 249 -31.42 9.80 16.21
N VAL A 250 -31.75 9.85 17.49
CA VAL A 250 -32.35 10.92 18.30
C VAL A 250 -31.51 12.21 18.25
N PRO A 251 -32.11 13.41 18.32
CA PRO A 251 -31.39 14.67 18.26
C PRO A 251 -30.71 14.97 19.59
N ASP A 252 -29.48 15.51 19.53
CA ASP A 252 -28.93 16.27 20.65
C ASP A 252 -28.67 17.72 20.21
N ALA A 253 -29.03 18.62 21.10
CA ALA A 253 -29.19 20.04 20.89
C ALA A 253 -27.86 20.80 21.05
N GLY A 254 -27.70 21.89 20.29
CA GLY A 254 -26.70 22.91 20.62
C GLY A 254 -26.16 23.67 19.41
N SER A 255 -26.94 24.57 18.82
CA SER A 255 -26.37 25.65 18.01
C SER A 255 -25.66 26.64 18.92
N ALA A 256 -24.36 26.85 18.74
CA ALA A 256 -23.62 27.94 19.38
C ALA A 256 -23.19 28.97 18.33
N ALA A 257 -23.47 30.23 18.63
CA ALA A 257 -23.19 31.41 17.84
C ALA A 257 -21.69 31.57 17.50
N GLY A 258 -21.38 31.99 16.28
CA GLY A 258 -20.01 32.19 15.80
C GLY A 258 -19.28 33.33 16.51
N THR A 259 -18.18 33.01 17.18
CA THR A 259 -17.21 33.96 17.73
C THR A 259 -16.24 34.45 16.66
N PHE A 260 -16.15 35.77 16.47
CA PHE A 260 -15.16 36.41 15.59
C PHE A 260 -13.87 36.74 16.37
N PHE A 261 -12.70 36.46 15.78
CA PHE A 261 -11.37 36.72 16.36
C PHE A 261 -10.65 37.88 15.64
N HIS A 262 -9.84 38.64 16.37
CA HIS A 262 -9.01 39.74 15.85
C HIS A 262 -7.53 39.53 16.19
N ALA A 263 -6.63 40.11 15.40
CA ALA A 263 -5.21 40.13 15.72
C ALA A 263 -4.97 40.86 17.06
N GLY A 264 -4.21 40.23 17.95
CA GLY A 264 -3.97 40.66 19.32
C GLY A 264 -4.87 39.98 20.38
N ASP A 265 -5.88 39.21 19.98
CA ASP A 265 -6.73 38.50 20.93
C ASP A 265 -5.98 37.38 21.66
N ASN A 266 -6.18 37.28 22.98
CA ASN A 266 -5.74 36.14 23.78
C ASN A 266 -6.72 34.98 23.60
N VAL A 267 -6.20 33.81 23.29
CA VAL A 267 -6.99 32.61 23.02
C VAL A 267 -6.41 31.40 23.73
N VAL A 268 -7.27 30.46 24.10
CA VAL A 268 -6.89 29.15 24.62
C VAL A 268 -7.35 28.08 23.67
N HIS A 269 -6.42 27.22 23.27
CA HIS A 269 -6.68 26.03 22.48
C HIS A 269 -6.59 24.77 23.35
N ALA A 270 -7.59 23.88 23.27
CA ALA A 270 -7.68 22.69 24.13
C ALA A 270 -6.41 21.80 24.14
N ALA A 271 -5.70 21.70 23.01
CA ALA A 271 -4.48 20.90 22.88
C ALA A 271 -3.17 21.69 23.07
N PHE A 272 -3.17 22.99 22.76
CA PHE A 272 -1.93 23.78 22.63
C PHE A 272 -1.77 24.85 23.74
N GLY A 273 -2.82 25.05 24.54
CA GLY A 273 -2.81 25.99 25.65
C GLY A 273 -3.06 27.43 25.22
N GLU A 274 -2.57 28.38 26.02
CA GLU A 274 -2.70 29.82 25.80
C GLU A 274 -1.85 30.30 24.64
N GLY A 275 -2.38 31.23 23.86
CA GLY A 275 -1.68 31.89 22.76
C GLY A 275 -2.31 33.23 22.37
N VAL A 276 -1.61 33.96 21.51
CA VAL A 276 -2.04 35.27 21.00
C VAL A 276 -2.25 35.17 19.51
N VAL A 277 -3.38 35.68 19.03
CA VAL A 277 -3.66 35.79 17.59
C VAL A 277 -2.70 36.80 16.96
N THR A 278 -1.88 36.37 16.01
CA THR A 278 -0.93 37.25 15.31
C THR A 278 -1.47 37.72 13.96
N ARG A 279 -2.31 36.93 13.30
CA ARG A 279 -2.92 37.27 12.01
C ARG A 279 -4.29 36.61 11.85
N VAL A 280 -5.20 37.33 11.19
CA VAL A 280 -6.51 36.81 10.76
C VAL A 280 -6.55 36.90 9.23
N GLU A 281 -6.84 35.78 8.58
CA GLU A 281 -6.87 35.64 7.12
C GLU A 281 -8.30 35.71 6.58
N PRO A 282 -8.52 36.30 5.38
CA PRO A 282 -9.81 36.26 4.71
C PRO A 282 -10.17 34.79 4.45
N GLY A 283 -11.28 34.32 5.04
CA GLY A 283 -11.69 32.90 4.98
C GLY A 283 -11.75 32.18 6.33
N GLY A 284 -11.55 32.88 7.46
CA GLY A 284 -11.76 32.33 8.80
C GLY A 284 -10.54 31.63 9.42
N GLY A 285 -9.37 31.77 8.78
CA GLY A 285 -8.08 31.32 9.28
C GLY A 285 -7.50 32.28 10.29
N VAL A 286 -6.99 31.78 11.40
CA VAL A 286 -6.38 32.56 12.48
C VAL A 286 -5.04 31.95 12.83
N THR A 287 -3.97 32.72 12.66
CA THR A 287 -2.63 32.35 13.09
C THR A 287 -2.45 32.72 14.56
N VAL A 288 -2.12 31.73 15.39
CA VAL A 288 -1.92 31.87 16.83
C VAL A 288 -0.49 31.50 17.17
N ARG A 289 0.17 32.34 17.97
CA ARG A 289 1.46 32.05 18.60
C ARG A 289 1.21 31.51 20.01
N PHE A 290 1.62 30.27 20.27
CA PHE A 290 1.38 29.61 21.57
C PHE A 290 2.49 29.89 22.58
N SER A 291 2.12 30.21 23.82
CA SER A 291 3.05 30.58 24.89
C SER A 291 3.87 29.40 25.41
N ARG A 292 3.40 28.15 25.21
CA ARG A 292 4.03 26.94 25.74
C ARG A 292 5.31 26.54 25.01
N ASP A 293 5.33 26.67 23.69
CA ASP A 293 6.43 26.23 22.83
C ASP A 293 6.93 27.31 21.86
N GLY A 294 6.29 28.50 21.86
CA GLY A 294 6.60 29.59 20.94
C GLY A 294 6.20 29.31 19.48
N SER A 295 5.50 28.20 19.21
CA SER A 295 5.13 27.83 17.84
C SER A 295 4.02 28.73 17.31
N GLU A 296 4.14 29.12 16.04
CA GLU A 296 3.07 29.77 15.29
C GLU A 296 2.32 28.75 14.45
N ARG A 297 1.00 28.74 14.55
CA ARG A 297 0.14 27.81 13.81
C ARG A 297 -1.09 28.52 13.28
N THR A 298 -1.43 28.26 12.02
CA THR A 298 -2.68 28.73 11.41
C THR A 298 -3.78 27.71 11.64
N LEU A 299 -4.88 28.14 12.24
CA LEU A 299 -6.02 27.32 12.65
C LEU A 299 -7.31 27.89 12.05
N MET A 300 -8.22 27.03 11.62
CA MET A 300 -9.54 27.47 11.13
C MET A 300 -10.54 27.56 12.28
N VAL A 301 -11.12 28.74 12.46
CA VAL A 301 -12.01 29.08 13.60
C VAL A 301 -13.22 28.15 13.69
N GLU A 302 -13.75 27.70 12.56
CA GLU A 302 -14.92 26.82 12.51
C GLU A 302 -14.66 25.42 13.07
N TYR A 303 -13.39 24.98 13.10
CA TYR A 303 -13.02 23.60 13.45
C TYR A 303 -11.97 23.50 14.55
N ALA A 304 -11.34 24.61 14.91
CA ALA A 304 -10.39 24.68 16.01
C ALA A 304 -11.14 24.99 17.32
N PRO A 305 -10.94 24.21 18.40
CA PRO A 305 -11.51 24.48 19.71
C PRO A 305 -10.78 25.66 20.39
N LEU A 306 -10.92 26.86 19.81
CA LEU A 306 -10.38 28.12 20.26
C LEU A 306 -11.43 28.86 21.10
N LYS A 307 -11.05 29.26 22.31
CA LYS A 307 -11.85 30.14 23.16
C LYS A 307 -11.09 31.42 23.44
N LYS A 308 -11.75 32.56 23.29
CA LYS A 308 -11.19 33.86 23.69
C LYS A 308 -11.13 33.95 25.21
N VAL A 309 -10.02 34.47 25.74
CA VAL A 309 -9.79 34.72 27.18
C VAL A 309 -9.91 36.20 27.48
#